data_AF-A0A6A5WW15-F1
#
_entry.id   AF-A0A6A5WW15-F1
#
_cell.length_a   1.000
_cell.length_b   1.000
_cell.length_c   1.000
_cell.angle_alpha   90.00
_cell.angle_beta   90.00
_cell.angle_gamma   90.00
#
_symmetry.space_group_name_H-M   'P 1'
#
loop_
_entity.id
_entity.type
_entity.pdbx_description
1 polymer ?
#
loop_
_entity_poly.entity_id
_entity_poly.type
_entity_poly.pdbx_seq_one_letter_code
_entity_poly.pdbx_strand_id
1 'polypeptide(L)'
;MSESLTVKQVAEHNTVDNGLYIIIDGDVYGMASFVDEHPGGAKILKRVGGKDASKQFWKYHNESVLKKYAPKLKIGSVKEEAKL
;
A
#
# COMPACT_ATOMS: atom_id res chain seq x y z
N MET A 1 -11.98 12.25 -2.43
CA MET A 1 -11.94 12.27 -0.95
C MET A 1 -10.81 11.33 -0.56
N SER A 2 -9.74 11.82 0.08
CA SER A 2 -8.67 10.96 0.57
C SER A 2 -9.06 10.48 1.96
N GLU A 3 -9.27 9.17 2.13
CA GLU A 3 -9.63 8.59 3.42
C GLU A 3 -8.40 8.51 4.33
N SER A 4 -8.62 8.77 5.62
CA SER A 4 -7.58 8.65 6.63
C SER A 4 -7.73 7.33 7.36
N LEU A 5 -6.76 6.44 7.21
CA LEU A 5 -6.78 5.09 7.78
C LEU A 5 -5.80 4.99 8.96
N THR A 6 -6.06 4.14 9.92
CA THR A 6 -5.06 3.79 10.95
C THR A 6 -4.20 2.63 10.45
N VAL A 7 -2.99 2.47 11.02
CA VAL A 7 -2.14 1.30 10.74
C VAL A 7 -2.87 -0.01 11.06
N LYS A 8 -3.73 -0.01 12.10
CA LYS A 8 -4.56 -1.17 12.46
C LYS A 8 -5.56 -1.52 11.37
N GLN A 9 -6.29 -0.54 10.83
CA GLN A 9 -7.22 -0.77 9.72
C GLN A 9 -6.47 -1.30 8.49
N VAL A 10 -5.31 -0.72 8.15
CA VAL A 10 -4.49 -1.24 7.05
C VAL A 10 -4.08 -2.69 7.30
N ALA A 11 -3.75 -3.07 8.54
CA ALA A 11 -3.34 -4.44 8.88
C ALA A 11 -4.46 -5.49 8.71
N GLU A 12 -5.74 -5.10 8.79
CA GLU A 12 -6.88 -5.99 8.51
C GLU A 12 -6.98 -6.31 7.00
N HIS A 13 -6.47 -5.42 6.17
CA HIS A 13 -6.41 -5.48 4.72
C HIS A 13 -5.14 -6.21 4.22
N ASN A 14 -4.86 -7.40 4.77
CA ASN A 14 -3.63 -8.16 4.53
C ASN A 14 -3.72 -9.28 3.48
N THR A 15 -4.91 -9.52 2.91
CA THR A 15 -5.16 -10.51 1.85
C THR A 15 -5.90 -9.87 0.68
N VAL A 16 -5.91 -10.54 -0.48
CA VAL A 16 -6.64 -10.05 -1.67
C VAL A 16 -8.14 -10.04 -1.43
N ASP A 17 -8.67 -11.09 -0.80
CA ASP A 17 -10.09 -11.26 -0.48
C ASP A 17 -10.64 -10.15 0.43
N ASN A 18 -9.83 -9.67 1.37
CA ASN A 18 -10.21 -8.57 2.26
C ASN A 18 -9.88 -7.18 1.69
N GLY A 19 -9.40 -7.09 0.45
CA GLY A 19 -8.82 -5.87 -0.11
C GLY A 19 -7.39 -5.70 0.39
N LEU A 20 -6.39 -6.06 -0.41
CA LEU A 20 -4.98 -6.01 -0.04
C LEU A 20 -4.47 -4.57 -0.02
N TYR A 21 -4.07 -4.04 1.14
CA TYR A 21 -3.52 -2.68 1.27
C TYR A 21 -2.04 -2.69 1.62
N ILE A 22 -1.34 -1.63 1.23
CA ILE A 22 0.05 -1.36 1.64
C ILE A 22 0.22 0.12 1.95
N ILE A 23 1.23 0.44 2.77
CA ILE A 23 1.65 1.81 3.04
C ILE A 23 2.97 2.09 2.33
N ILE A 24 3.06 3.24 1.65
CA ILE A 24 4.30 3.80 1.09
C ILE A 24 4.37 5.25 1.53
N ASP A 25 5.38 5.61 2.32
CA ASP A 25 5.62 6.96 2.86
C ASP A 25 4.40 7.60 3.51
N GLY A 26 3.61 6.79 4.22
CA GLY A 26 2.40 7.23 4.91
C GLY A 26 1.16 7.30 4.02
N ASP A 27 1.27 7.10 2.71
CA ASP A 27 0.13 6.95 1.82
C ASP A 27 -0.33 5.49 1.77
N VAL A 28 -1.66 5.28 1.70
CA VAL A 28 -2.26 3.96 1.63
C VAL A 28 -2.72 3.67 0.22
N TYR A 29 -2.36 2.48 -0.27
CA TYR A 29 -2.67 2.03 -1.62
C TYR A 29 -3.42 0.70 -1.62
N GLY A 30 -4.49 0.64 -2.40
CA GLY A 30 -5.23 -0.57 -2.70
C GLY A 30 -4.53 -1.38 -3.79
N MET A 31 -4.09 -2.58 -3.43
CA MET A 31 -3.34 -3.48 -4.30
C MET A 31 -4.17 -4.65 -4.82
N ALA A 32 -5.37 -4.91 -4.27
CA ALA A 32 -6.20 -6.08 -4.60
C ALA A 32 -6.38 -6.28 -6.12
N SER A 33 -6.74 -5.22 -6.83
CA SER A 33 -6.94 -5.25 -8.29
C SER A 33 -5.63 -5.25 -9.10
N PHE A 34 -4.50 -4.94 -8.46
CA PHE A 34 -3.18 -4.82 -9.11
C PHE A 34 -2.26 -6.03 -8.81
N VAL A 35 -2.67 -6.95 -7.94
CA VAL A 35 -1.82 -8.07 -7.48
C VAL A 35 -1.30 -8.91 -8.64
N ASP A 36 -2.15 -9.23 -9.61
CA ASP A 36 -1.81 -10.05 -10.77
C ASP A 36 -1.09 -9.26 -11.88
N GLU A 37 -1.25 -7.93 -11.88
CA GLU A 37 -0.57 -7.03 -12.82
C GLU A 37 0.82 -6.59 -12.34
N HIS A 38 1.17 -6.87 -11.08
CA HIS A 38 2.43 -6.44 -10.48
C HIS A 38 3.63 -7.16 -11.14
N PRO A 39 4.56 -6.44 -11.81
CA PRO A 39 5.69 -7.05 -12.52
C PRO A 39 6.65 -7.84 -11.62
N GLY A 40 6.78 -7.46 -10.35
CA GLY A 40 7.56 -8.20 -9.35
C GLY A 40 6.87 -9.46 -8.81
N GLY A 41 5.66 -9.76 -9.30
CA GLY A 41 4.85 -10.92 -8.96
C GLY A 41 3.95 -10.73 -7.74
N ALA A 42 2.80 -11.41 -7.77
CA ALA A 42 1.78 -11.40 -6.73
C ALA A 42 2.29 -11.82 -5.33
N LYS A 43 3.23 -12.78 -5.28
CA LYS A 43 3.76 -13.33 -4.02
C LYS A 43 4.44 -12.26 -3.15
N ILE A 44 5.08 -11.27 -3.77
CA ILE A 44 5.78 -10.20 -3.05
C ILE A 44 4.76 -9.26 -2.40
N LEU A 45 3.72 -8.85 -3.15
CA LEU A 45 2.65 -8.00 -2.62
C LEU A 45 1.90 -8.68 -1.47
N LYS A 46 1.53 -9.96 -1.62
CA LYS A 46 0.85 -10.71 -0.56
C LYS A 46 1.67 -10.82 0.74
N ARG A 47 3.01 -10.77 0.67
CA ARG A 47 3.89 -10.82 1.86
C ARG A 47 3.90 -9.50 2.65
N VAL A 48 3.74 -8.38 1.94
CA VAL A 48 3.74 -7.03 2.52
C VAL A 48 2.33 -6.46 2.70
N GLY A 49 1.31 -7.24 2.37
CA GLY A 49 -0.09 -6.91 2.62
C GLY A 49 -0.35 -6.52 4.07
N GLY A 50 -1.07 -5.43 4.24
CA GLY A 50 -1.44 -4.83 5.51
C GLY A 50 -0.26 -4.21 6.28
N LYS A 51 0.84 -3.86 5.60
CA LYS A 51 2.06 -3.35 6.25
C LYS A 51 2.62 -2.13 5.53
N ASP A 52 3.55 -1.47 6.21
CA ASP A 52 4.47 -0.51 5.60
C ASP A 52 5.48 -1.24 4.71
N ALA A 53 5.37 -0.95 3.41
CA ALA A 53 6.21 -1.49 2.37
C ALA A 53 7.21 -0.45 1.82
N SER A 54 7.31 0.75 2.41
CA SER A 54 8.12 1.87 1.90
C SER A 54 9.57 1.45 1.63
N LYS A 55 10.21 0.79 2.61
CA LYS A 55 11.60 0.30 2.47
C LYS A 55 11.75 -0.69 1.32
N GLN A 56 10.83 -1.63 1.18
CA GLN A 56 10.86 -2.60 0.08
C GLN A 56 10.58 -1.91 -1.26
N PHE A 57 9.62 -0.98 -1.31
CA PHE A 57 9.29 -0.25 -2.51
C PHE A 57 10.50 0.50 -3.04
N TRP A 58 11.13 1.35 -2.21
CA TRP A 58 12.28 2.18 -2.59
C TRP A 58 13.55 1.40 -2.91
N LYS A 59 13.66 0.16 -2.41
CA LYS A 59 14.77 -0.73 -2.77
C LYS A 59 14.70 -1.23 -4.23
N TYR A 60 13.49 -1.36 -4.77
CA TYR A 60 13.27 -1.97 -6.10
C TYR A 60 12.64 -1.03 -7.12
N HIS A 61 12.08 0.09 -6.67
CA HIS A 61 11.34 1.05 -7.49
C HIS A 61 11.80 2.48 -7.20
N ASN A 62 11.51 3.36 -8.15
CA ASN A 62 11.77 4.78 -8.06
C ASN A 62 10.45 5.58 -8.06
N GLU A 63 10.58 6.88 -7.87
CA GLU A 63 9.43 7.79 -7.74
C GLU A 63 8.56 7.84 -9.01
N SER A 64 9.16 7.62 -10.19
CA SER A 64 8.41 7.57 -11.45
C SER A 64 7.40 6.42 -11.48
N VAL A 65 7.71 5.28 -10.87
CA VAL A 65 6.76 4.17 -10.70
C VAL A 65 5.62 4.61 -9.81
N LEU A 66 5.93 5.22 -8.66
CA LEU A 66 4.90 5.69 -7.73
C LEU A 66 3.97 6.70 -8.40
N LYS A 67 4.51 7.71 -9.10
CA LYS A 67 3.74 8.72 -9.84
C LYS A 67 2.83 8.12 -10.92
N LYS A 68 3.26 7.03 -11.55
CA LYS A 68 2.47 6.35 -12.60
C LYS A 68 1.26 5.61 -12.03
N TYR A 69 1.42 4.93 -10.90
CA TYR A 69 0.38 4.05 -10.34
C TYR A 69 -0.42 4.69 -9.21
N ALA A 70 0.15 5.65 -8.47
CA ALA A 70 -0.50 6.31 -7.34
C ALA A 70 -1.88 6.90 -7.67
N PRO A 71 -2.11 7.58 -8.81
CA PRO A 71 -3.43 8.14 -9.11
C PRO A 71 -4.55 7.10 -9.22
N LYS A 72 -4.20 5.84 -9.51
CA LYS A 72 -5.16 4.73 -9.65
C LYS A 72 -5.28 3.88 -8.39
N LEU A 73 -4.19 3.75 -7.64
CA LEU A 73 -4.10 2.81 -6.52
C LEU A 73 -4.20 3.48 -5.15
N LYS A 74 -3.94 4.79 -5.04
CA LYS A 74 -4.00 5.50 -3.76
C LYS A 74 -5.44 5.62 -3.30
N ILE A 75 -5.72 5.11 -2.10
CA ILE A 75 -7.04 5.15 -1.47
C ILE A 75 -7.08 6.10 -0.27
N GLY A 76 -5.92 6.46 0.28
CA GLY A 76 -5.86 7.28 1.47
C GLY A 76 -4.46 7.56 1.95
N SER A 77 -4.37 7.98 3.21
CA SER A 77 -3.12 8.13 3.95
C SER A 77 -3.32 7.64 5.39
N VAL A 78 -2.24 7.21 6.04
CA VAL A 78 -2.32 6.85 7.45
C VAL A 78 -2.44 8.10 8.31
N LYS A 79 -3.34 8.09 9.29
CA LYS A 79 -3.26 9.02 10.40
C LYS A 79 -2.09 8.59 11.27
N GLU A 80 -1.07 9.44 11.36
CA GLU A 80 -0.16 9.37 12.51
C GLU A 80 -1.04 9.47 13.76
N GLU A 81 -1.00 8.45 14.62
CA GLU A 81 -1.31 8.68 16.02
C GLU A 81 -0.29 9.70 16.47
N ALA A 82 -0.73 10.96 16.60
CA ALA A 82 0.08 12.02 17.18
C ALA A 82 0.67 11.45 18.47
N LYS A 83 1.98 11.21 18.47
CA LYS A 83 2.71 10.94 19.70
C LYS A 83 2.42 12.14 20.61
N LEU A 84 1.68 11.88 21.68
CA LEU A 84 1.50 12.80 22.81
C LEU A 84 2.86 13.31 23.29
#